data_AF-A0A9P0LD33-F1
#
_entry.id   AF-A0A9P0LD33-F1
#
_cell.length_a   1.000
_cell.length_b   1.000
_cell.length_c   1.000
_cell.angle_alpha   90.00
_cell.angle_beta   90.00
_cell.angle_gamma   90.00
#
_symmetry.space_group_name_H-M   'P 1'
#
loop_
_entity.id
_entity.type
_entity.pdbx_description
1 polymer ?
#
loop_
_entity_poly.entity_id
_entity_poly.type
_entity_poly.pdbx_seq_one_letter_code
_entity_poly.pdbx_strand_id
1 'polypeptide(L)'
;MEIQFWDESQLLTAQQKHIYNKKHRELMKKCKLYVCLYLMTLISFFLIPLVSEGQALSFELYRPQFIPYYYQLLLNNMCGVLNTLFTILPTDMLFLCSITLTEIQFRLLGSQISQLFQKSGELDFEARKELSRCIRHHGFLLR
;
A
#
# COMPACT_ATOMS: atom_id res chain seq x y z
N MET A 1 -1.99 -9.42 -27.39
CA MET A 1 -3.09 -10.05 -26.63
C MET A 1 -3.36 -9.12 -25.46
N GLU A 2 -4.26 -8.17 -25.63
CA GLU A 2 -4.64 -7.24 -24.55
C GLU A 2 -5.38 -8.04 -23.49
N ILE A 3 -4.77 -8.16 -22.31
CA ILE A 3 -5.48 -8.66 -21.14
C ILE A 3 -6.45 -7.53 -20.77
N GLN A 4 -7.71 -7.64 -21.19
CA GLN A 4 -8.78 -6.75 -20.74
C GLN A 4 -8.87 -6.87 -19.22
N PHE A 5 -8.19 -5.96 -18.54
CA PHE A 5 -8.20 -5.85 -17.09
C PHE A 5 -9.43 -5.02 -16.73
N TRP A 6 -10.49 -5.75 -16.35
CA TRP A 6 -11.69 -5.29 -15.63
C TRP A 6 -12.46 -4.14 -16.27
N ASP A 7 -13.63 -4.45 -16.83
CA ASP A 7 -14.67 -3.44 -17.05
C ASP A 7 -15.53 -3.34 -15.78
N GLU A 8 -15.34 -2.24 -15.03
CA GLU A 8 -16.02 -1.93 -13.76
C GLU A 8 -17.56 -1.99 -13.90
N SER A 9 -18.04 -1.85 -15.14
CA SER A 9 -19.46 -1.86 -15.51
C SER A 9 -20.09 -3.26 -15.57
N GLN A 10 -19.31 -4.34 -15.71
CA GLN A 10 -19.85 -5.67 -16.02
C GLN A 10 -19.96 -6.64 -14.84
N LEU A 11 -19.35 -6.36 -13.67
CA LEU A 11 -19.12 -7.40 -12.65
C LEU A 11 -19.44 -7.02 -11.20
N LEU A 12 -19.86 -5.78 -10.91
CA LEU A 12 -20.11 -5.33 -9.53
C LEU A 12 -21.60 -5.19 -9.26
N THR A 13 -22.17 -6.18 -8.58
CA THR A 13 -23.47 -6.03 -7.90
C THR A 13 -23.37 -4.86 -6.91
N ALA A 14 -24.47 -4.15 -6.64
CA ALA A 14 -24.49 -2.99 -5.72
C ALA A 14 -23.77 -3.27 -4.37
N GLN A 15 -23.88 -4.51 -3.88
CA GLN A 15 -23.20 -4.99 -2.67
C GLN A 15 -21.67 -5.02 -2.80
N GLN A 16 -21.13 -5.46 -3.94
CA GLN A 16 -19.69 -5.51 -4.17
C GLN A 16 -19.11 -4.10 -4.39
N LYS A 17 -19.84 -3.22 -5.07
CA LYS A 17 -19.47 -1.80 -5.21
C LYS A 17 -19.41 -1.10 -3.85
N HIS A 18 -20.33 -1.42 -2.95
CA HIS A 18 -20.30 -0.91 -1.57
C HIS A 18 -19.07 -1.40 -0.78
N ILE A 19 -18.72 -2.69 -0.89
CA ILE A 19 -17.52 -3.27 -0.25
C ILE A 19 -16.25 -2.59 -0.77
N TYR A 20 -16.13 -2.44 -2.09
CA TYR A 20 -15.01 -1.77 -2.73
C TYR A 20 -14.88 -0.32 -2.25
N ASN A 21 -15.95 0.47 -2.32
CA ASN A 21 -15.94 1.88 -1.88
C ASN A 21 -15.59 2.02 -0.40
N LYS A 22 -16.07 1.11 0.46
CA LYS A 22 -15.70 1.11 1.88
C LYS A 22 -14.20 0.88 2.06
N LYS A 23 -13.65 -0.12 1.38
CA LYS A 23 -12.21 -0.47 1.47
C LYS A 23 -11.31 0.59 0.84
N HIS A 24 -11.72 1.17 -0.28
CA HIS A 24 -11.03 2.30 -0.89
C HIS A 24 -10.96 3.50 0.07
N ARG A 25 -12.05 3.83 0.76
CA ARG A 25 -12.04 4.89 1.79
C ARG A 25 -11.14 4.55 2.98
N GLU A 26 -11.13 3.30 3.45
CA GLU A 26 -10.22 2.84 4.50
C GLU A 26 -8.75 2.97 4.06
N LEU A 27 -8.43 2.58 2.82
CA LEU A 27 -7.10 2.72 2.23
C LEU A 27 -6.68 4.19 2.17
N MET A 28 -7.53 5.07 1.65
CA MET A 28 -7.24 6.51 1.58
C MET A 28 -6.99 7.14 2.95
N LYS A 29 -7.72 6.70 3.99
CA LYS A 29 -7.46 7.13 5.38
C LYS A 29 -6.10 6.65 5.88
N LYS A 30 -5.75 5.38 5.64
CA LYS A 30 -4.44 4.82 6.00
C LYS A 30 -3.32 5.54 5.27
N CYS A 31 -3.44 5.76 3.96
CA CYS A 31 -2.43 6.50 3.19
C CYS A 31 -2.23 7.92 3.75
N LYS A 32 -3.32 8.65 4.03
CA LYS A 32 -3.22 9.99 4.65
C LYS A 32 -2.53 9.95 6.02
N LEU A 33 -2.85 8.96 6.86
CA LEU A 33 -2.19 8.79 8.16
C LEU A 33 -0.69 8.51 7.99
N TYR A 34 -0.31 7.61 7.08
CA TYR A 34 1.08 7.30 6.78
C TYR A 34 1.83 8.54 6.30
N VAL A 35 1.28 9.28 5.34
CA VAL A 35 1.88 10.54 4.87
C VAL A 35 2.07 11.52 6.02
N CYS A 36 1.09 11.65 6.92
CA CYS A 36 1.20 12.52 8.09
C CYS A 36 2.35 12.09 9.02
N LEU A 37 2.48 10.80 9.33
CA LEU A 37 3.56 10.26 10.15
C LEU A 37 4.94 10.48 9.49
N TYR A 38 5.01 10.33 8.16
CA TYR A 38 6.22 10.61 7.40
C TYR A 38 6.59 12.10 7.40
N LEU A 39 5.62 13.00 7.32
CA LEU A 39 5.87 14.44 7.46
C LEU A 39 6.40 14.78 8.86
N MET A 40 5.83 14.17 9.92
CA MET A 40 6.30 14.38 11.29
C MET A 40 7.73 13.89 11.51
N THR A 41 8.11 12.75 10.92
CA THR A 41 9.49 12.23 10.97
C THR A 41 10.45 13.10 10.15
N LEU A 42 10.03 13.62 8.99
CA LEU A 42 10.85 14.59 8.26
C LEU A 42 11.09 15.87 9.07
N ILE A 43 10.07 16.36 9.78
CA ILE A 43 10.22 17.52 10.66
C ILE A 43 11.18 17.20 11.81
N SER A 44 11.13 16.00 12.39
CA SER A 44 12.03 15.62 13.49
C SER A 44 13.51 15.59 13.06
N PHE A 45 13.83 15.21 11.81
CA PHE A 45 15.19 15.32 11.26
C PHE A 45 15.77 16.74 11.32
N PHE A 46 14.93 17.76 11.26
CA PHE A 46 15.35 19.16 11.36
C PHE A 46 15.28 19.71 12.79
N LEU A 47 14.33 19.25 13.59
CA LEU A 47 14.17 19.71 14.98
C LEU A 47 15.25 19.14 15.91
N ILE A 48 15.66 17.88 15.74
CA ILE A 48 16.65 17.23 16.62
C ILE A 48 17.99 17.99 16.63
N PRO A 49 18.58 18.35 15.48
CA PRO A 49 19.82 19.14 15.45
C PRO A 49 19.65 20.57 15.97
N LEU A 50 18.44 21.12 15.97
CA LEU A 50 18.15 22.49 16.42
C LEU A 50 18.00 22.57 17.94
N VAL A 51 17.43 21.54 18.56
CA VAL A 51 17.18 21.47 20.00
C VAL A 51 18.36 20.86 20.76
N SER A 52 19.20 20.07 20.10
CA SER A 52 20.35 19.45 20.74
C SER A 52 21.42 20.48 21.11
N GLU A 53 21.84 20.47 22.38
CA GLU A 53 22.98 21.27 22.84
C GLU A 53 24.29 20.69 22.27
N GLY A 54 24.68 21.15 21.08
CA GLY A 54 25.96 20.80 20.45
C GLY A 54 25.86 20.48 18.96
N GLN A 55 26.95 19.94 18.41
CA GLN A 55 27.04 19.52 17.01
C GLN A 55 26.47 18.10 16.83
N ALA A 56 25.16 17.95 16.99
CA ALA A 56 24.47 16.67 16.81
C ALA A 56 24.03 16.47 15.36
N LEU A 57 24.57 15.43 14.71
CA LEU A 57 24.10 14.98 13.41
C LEU A 57 22.94 14.00 13.59
N SER A 58 21.97 14.03 12.67
CA SER A 58 20.81 13.12 12.67
C SER A 58 21.17 11.64 12.52
N PHE A 59 22.39 11.34 12.07
CA PHE A 59 22.95 10.01 11.95
C PHE A 59 24.38 10.04 12.49
N GLU A 60 24.76 9.02 13.26
CA GLU A 60 26.12 8.87 13.78
C GLU A 60 27.08 8.53 12.64
N LEU A 61 27.71 9.56 12.09
CA LEU A 61 28.68 9.45 11.01
C LEU A 61 30.01 10.05 11.46
N TYR A 62 31.11 9.39 11.06
CA TYR A 62 32.44 9.97 11.23
C TYR A 62 32.50 11.30 10.47
N ARG A 63 32.88 12.36 11.18
CA ARG A 63 33.09 13.68 10.60
C ARG A 63 34.58 13.92 10.35
N PRO A 64 35.03 14.01 9.09
CA PRO A 64 36.40 14.37 8.80
C PRO A 64 36.67 15.84 9.19
N GLN A 65 37.89 16.12 9.67
CA GLN A 65 38.28 17.44 10.20
C GLN A 65 38.21 18.57 9.17
N PHE A 66 38.32 18.26 7.87
CA PHE A 66 38.28 19.25 6.80
C PHE A 66 36.87 19.70 6.41
N ILE A 67 35.80 18.99 6.83
CA ILE A 67 34.43 19.34 6.48
C ILE A 67 33.77 20.16 7.60
N PRO A 68 33.29 21.39 7.31
CA PRO A 68 32.55 22.18 8.28
C PRO A 68 31.22 21.52 8.65
N TYR A 69 30.80 21.71 9.90
CA TYR A 69 29.65 21.03 10.50
C TYR A 69 28.36 21.20 9.67
N TYR A 70 28.05 22.42 9.26
CA TYR A 70 26.82 22.74 8.55
C TYR A 70 26.71 22.05 7.19
N TYR A 71 27.83 21.82 6.50
CA TYR A 71 27.84 21.05 5.25
C TYR A 71 27.53 19.58 5.49
N GLN A 72 28.15 18.98 6.51
CA GLN A 72 27.88 17.60 6.90
C GLN A 72 26.41 17.43 7.33
N LEU A 73 25.88 18.38 8.12
CA LEU A 73 24.50 18.38 8.58
C LEU A 73 23.51 18.47 7.41
N LEU A 74 23.74 19.38 6.46
CA LEU A 74 22.90 19.53 5.27
C LEU A 74 22.89 18.25 4.44
N LEU A 75 24.07 17.69 4.16
CA LEU A 75 24.20 16.47 3.37
C LEU A 75 23.49 15.28 4.04
N ASN A 76 23.64 15.16 5.36
CA ASN A 76 23.01 14.10 6.14
C ASN A 76 21.48 14.21 6.14
N ASN A 77 20.95 15.43 6.35
CA ASN A 77 19.51 15.67 6.31
C ASN A 77 18.94 15.48 4.90
N MET A 78 19.64 15.93 3.85
CA MET A 78 19.23 15.69 2.47
C MET A 78 19.19 14.20 2.16
N CYS A 79 20.20 13.43 2.58
CA CYS A 79 20.21 11.98 2.42
C CYS A 79 19.02 11.31 3.14
N GLY A 80 18.77 11.69 4.40
CA GLY A 80 17.63 11.18 5.17
C GLY A 80 16.27 11.49 4.52
N VAL A 81 16.08 12.72 4.05
CA VAL A 81 14.87 13.15 3.35
C VAL A 81 14.68 12.39 2.05
N LEU A 82 15.72 12.30 1.21
CA LEU A 82 15.67 11.60 -0.07
C LEU A 82 15.37 10.11 0.13
N ASN A 83 16.05 9.46 1.07
CA ASN A 83 15.82 8.05 1.36
C ASN A 83 14.38 7.80 1.86
N THR A 84 13.88 8.67 2.73
CA THR A 84 12.51 8.56 3.25
C THR A 84 11.46 8.76 2.16
N LEU A 85 11.62 9.77 1.31
CA LEU A 85 10.64 10.12 0.27
C LEU A 85 10.66 9.18 -0.93
N PHE A 86 11.84 8.72 -1.37
CA PHE A 86 11.99 7.94 -2.60
C PHE A 86 12.10 6.44 -2.37
N THR A 87 12.51 5.99 -1.19
CA THR A 87 12.68 4.55 -0.90
C THR A 87 11.63 4.06 0.06
N ILE A 88 11.57 4.64 1.26
CA ILE A 88 10.77 4.07 2.36
C ILE A 88 9.28 4.30 2.10
N LEU A 89 8.86 5.54 1.86
CA LEU A 89 7.45 5.88 1.63
C LEU A 89 6.85 5.10 0.44
N PRO A 90 7.48 5.03 -0.75
CA PRO A 90 6.90 4.30 -1.88
C PRO A 90 6.85 2.79 -1.65
N THR A 91 7.86 2.22 -0.99
CA THR A 91 7.90 0.79 -0.67
C THR A 91 6.76 0.42 0.27
N ASP A 92 6.59 1.17 1.36
CA ASP A 92 5.49 0.94 2.31
C ASP A 92 4.12 1.10 1.66
N MET A 93 3.96 2.11 0.81
CA MET A 93 2.71 2.33 0.07
C MET A 93 2.43 1.18 -0.91
N LEU A 94 3.45 0.66 -1.59
CA LEU A 94 3.31 -0.51 -2.45
C LEU A 94 2.86 -1.74 -1.67
N PHE A 95 3.47 -2.01 -0.51
CA PHE A 95 3.04 -3.11 0.37
C PHE A 95 1.62 -2.92 0.88
N LEU A 96 1.28 -1.73 1.36
CA LEU A 96 -0.06 -1.42 1.87
C LEU A 96 -1.13 -1.59 0.77
N CYS A 97 -0.87 -1.08 -0.43
CA CYS A 97 -1.75 -1.24 -1.58
C CYS A 97 -1.88 -2.71 -1.98
N SER A 98 -0.78 -3.45 -2.05
CA SER A 98 -0.77 -4.86 -2.45
C SER A 98 -1.58 -5.73 -1.48
N ILE A 99 -1.38 -5.55 -0.18
CA ILE A 99 -2.13 -6.27 0.86
C ILE A 99 -3.61 -5.89 0.80
N THR A 100 -3.93 -4.60 0.63
CA THR A 100 -5.33 -4.14 0.59
C THR A 100 -6.07 -4.63 -0.65
N LEU A 101 -5.42 -4.59 -1.82
CA LEU A 101 -5.97 -5.15 -3.06
C LEU A 101 -6.19 -6.66 -2.94
N THR A 102 -5.22 -7.37 -2.36
CA THR A 102 -5.33 -8.81 -2.08
C THR A 102 -6.50 -9.09 -1.14
N GLU A 103 -6.69 -8.30 -0.07
CA GLU A 103 -7.85 -8.42 0.83
C GLU A 103 -9.18 -8.22 0.08
N ILE A 104 -9.26 -7.20 -0.78
CA ILE A 104 -10.44 -6.92 -1.59
C ILE A 104 -10.73 -8.09 -2.54
N GLN A 105 -9.70 -8.62 -3.22
CA GLN A 105 -9.84 -9.75 -4.14
C GLN A 105 -10.35 -11.00 -3.42
N PHE A 106 -9.80 -11.35 -2.25
CA PHE A 106 -10.31 -12.48 -1.47
C PHE A 106 -11.75 -12.29 -0.98
N ARG A 107 -12.14 -11.08 -0.59
CA ARG A 107 -13.53 -10.78 -0.19
C ARG A 107 -14.49 -10.85 -1.37
N LEU A 108 -14.10 -10.35 -2.54
CA LEU A 108 -14.89 -10.44 -3.76
C LEU A 108 -15.08 -11.91 -4.17
N LEU A 109 -14.01 -12.71 -4.15
CA LEU A 109 -14.06 -14.14 -4.41
C LEU A 109 -15.01 -14.85 -3.44
N GLY A 110 -14.86 -14.60 -2.14
CA GLY A 110 -15.73 -15.20 -1.12
C GLY A 110 -17.21 -14.85 -1.34
N SER A 111 -17.51 -13.61 -1.74
CA SER A 111 -18.87 -13.18 -2.08
C SER A 111 -19.41 -13.90 -3.32
N GLN A 112 -18.61 -14.01 -4.38
CA GLN A 112 -18.99 -14.72 -5.61
C GLN A 112 -19.24 -16.21 -5.34
N ILE A 113 -18.38 -16.85 -4.56
CA ILE A 113 -18.54 -18.25 -4.15
C ILE A 113 -19.84 -18.43 -3.35
N SER A 114 -20.08 -17.62 -2.32
CA SER A 114 -21.30 -17.71 -1.52
C SER A 114 -22.58 -17.50 -2.35
N GLN A 115 -22.55 -16.59 -3.33
CA GLN A 115 -23.69 -16.38 -4.24
C GLN A 115 -23.94 -17.58 -5.14
N LEU A 116 -22.89 -18.25 -5.65
CA LEU A 116 -23.02 -19.48 -6.42
C LEU A 116 -23.68 -20.59 -5.60
N PHE A 117 -23.23 -20.80 -4.35
CA PHE A 117 -23.80 -21.82 -3.47
C PHE A 117 -25.23 -21.53 -3.01
N GLN A 118 -25.61 -20.26 -2.82
CA GLN A 118 -26.98 -19.88 -2.49
C GLN A 118 -27.97 -20.05 -3.64
N LYS A 119 -27.53 -19.84 -4.90
CA LYS A 119 -28.42 -19.93 -6.06
C LYS A 119 -28.73 -21.37 -6.47
N SER A 120 -27.81 -22.30 -6.30
CA SER A 120 -27.92 -23.61 -6.97
C SER A 120 -28.40 -24.75 -6.08
N GLY A 121 -28.33 -24.67 -4.74
CA GLY A 121 -28.76 -25.74 -3.82
C GLY A 121 -27.90 -27.01 -3.87
N GLU A 122 -27.46 -27.41 -5.07
CA GLU A 122 -26.40 -28.36 -5.40
C GLU A 122 -25.45 -27.72 -6.43
N LEU A 123 -24.19 -28.16 -6.46
CA LEU A 123 -23.17 -27.66 -7.40
C LEU A 123 -23.42 -28.22 -8.80
N ASP A 124 -24.35 -27.59 -9.52
CA ASP A 124 -24.63 -27.92 -10.92
C ASP A 124 -23.38 -27.71 -11.81
N PHE A 125 -23.34 -28.37 -12.97
CA PHE A 125 -22.22 -28.35 -13.91
C PHE A 125 -21.84 -26.91 -14.31
N GLU A 126 -22.84 -26.04 -14.45
CA GLU A 126 -22.67 -24.63 -14.81
C GLU A 126 -22.04 -23.81 -13.66
N ALA A 127 -22.45 -24.07 -12.41
CA ALA A 127 -21.86 -23.47 -11.21
C ALA A 127 -20.38 -23.90 -11.02
N ARG A 128 -20.03 -25.16 -11.33
CA ARG A 128 -18.64 -25.64 -11.33
C ARG A 128 -17.78 -24.92 -12.38
N LYS A 129 -18.35 -24.62 -13.55
CA LYS A 129 -17.67 -23.90 -14.64
C LYS A 129 -17.40 -22.44 -14.27
N GLU A 130 -18.37 -21.76 -13.67
CA GLU A 130 -18.18 -20.38 -13.16
C GLU A 130 -17.19 -20.32 -11.99
N LEU A 131 -17.23 -21.30 -11.08
CA LEU A 131 -16.28 -21.42 -9.98
C LEU A 131 -14.84 -21.63 -10.50
N SER A 132 -14.65 -22.53 -11.47
CA SER A 132 -13.36 -22.76 -12.12
C SER A 132 -12.82 -21.49 -12.79
N ARG A 133 -13.70 -20.71 -13.42
CA ARG A 133 -13.35 -19.42 -14.02
C ARG A 133 -12.95 -18.39 -12.96
N CYS A 134 -13.69 -18.27 -11.85
CA CYS A 134 -13.33 -17.39 -10.73
C CYS A 134 -11.98 -17.74 -10.10
N ILE A 135 -11.74 -19.03 -9.83
CA ILE A 135 -10.47 -19.53 -9.25
C ILE A 135 -9.31 -19.26 -10.21
N ARG A 136 -9.48 -19.52 -11.52
CA ARG A 136 -8.45 -19.23 -12.52
C ARG A 136 -8.16 -17.74 -12.65
N HIS A 137 -9.17 -16.88 -12.48
CA HIS A 137 -8.99 -15.43 -12.45
C HIS A 137 -8.27 -14.93 -11.19
N HIS A 138 -8.47 -15.57 -10.03
CA HIS A 138 -7.84 -15.14 -8.76
C HIS A 138 -6.51 -15.83 -8.44
N GLY A 139 -6.17 -16.90 -9.16
CA GLY A 139 -4.86 -17.57 -9.07
C GLY A 139 -3.69 -16.74 -9.59
N PHE A 140 -3.93 -15.57 -10.20
CA PHE A 140 -2.88 -14.69 -10.71
C PHE A 140 -1.98 -14.10 -9.61
N LEU A 141 -2.48 -13.92 -8.38
CA LEU A 141 -1.67 -13.40 -7.27
C LEU A 141 -0.84 -14.48 -6.55
N LEU A 142 -1.14 -15.77 -6.78
CA LEU A 142 -0.49 -16.90 -6.12
C LEU A 142 0.63 -17.51 -6.97
N ARG A 143 0.84 -17.01 -8.20
CA ARG A 143 1.94 -17.36 -9.10
C ARG A 143 2.90 -16.21 -9.22
#